data_AF-A0A1B8W2L4-F1
#
_entry.id   AF-A0A1B8W2L4-F1
#
_cell.length_a   1.000
_cell.length_b   1.000
_cell.length_c   1.000
_cell.angle_alpha   90.00
_cell.angle_beta   90.00
_cell.angle_gamma   90.00
#
_symmetry.space_group_name_H-M   'P 1'
#
loop_
_entity.id
_entity.type
_entity.pdbx_description
1 polymer ?
#
loop_
_entity_poly.entity_id
_entity_poly.type
_entity_poly.pdbx_seq_one_letter_code
_entity_poly.pdbx_strand_id
1 'polypeptide(L)'
;MRVVLGKVGKSRVLDEMMQKLNKNTTAYIDSVGVAALARNAEYIAFANDQEYVLKLLEHYKDIDEIENVVLELNTTMEFSNALLNLEKRIKKNFIVTVQDNSVKDILVFDMFLPE
;
A
#
# COMPACT_ATOMS: atom_id res chain seq x y z
N MET A 1 -4.95 6.42 5.98
CA MET A 1 -4.58 5.44 4.92
C MET A 1 -5.53 5.53 3.75
N ARG A 2 -5.01 5.56 2.51
CA ARG A 2 -5.83 5.45 1.31
C ARG A 2 -5.96 3.98 0.87
N VAL A 3 -7.16 3.60 0.46
CA VAL A 3 -7.49 2.24 0.03
C VAL A 3 -7.96 2.25 -1.41
N VAL A 4 -7.44 1.30 -2.21
CA VAL A 4 -7.89 0.98 -3.57
C VAL A 4 -8.52 -0.42 -3.53
N LEU A 5 -9.84 -0.48 -3.46
CA LEU A 5 -10.59 -1.73 -3.30
C LEU A 5 -11.21 -2.16 -4.62
N GLY A 6 -11.13 -3.45 -4.96
CA GLY A 6 -11.84 -4.00 -6.10
C GLY A 6 -11.36 -5.38 -6.56
N LYS A 7 -12.13 -5.98 -7.47
CA LYS A 7 -11.85 -7.32 -8.00
C LYS A 7 -10.65 -7.34 -8.96
N VAL A 8 -10.59 -6.40 -9.90
CA VAL A 8 -9.57 -6.27 -10.96
C VAL A 8 -9.24 -4.80 -11.24
N GLY A 9 -8.13 -4.53 -11.93
CA GLY A 9 -7.77 -3.18 -12.39
C GLY A 9 -7.16 -2.24 -11.33
N LYS A 10 -7.02 -2.69 -10.08
CA LYS A 10 -6.43 -1.93 -8.97
C LYS A 10 -5.04 -1.38 -9.29
N SER A 11 -4.17 -2.19 -9.91
CA SER A 11 -2.79 -1.81 -10.25
C SER A 11 -2.73 -0.61 -11.20
N ARG A 12 -3.73 -0.44 -12.08
CA ARG A 12 -3.81 0.74 -12.95
C ARG A 12 -4.08 2.01 -12.15
N VAL A 13 -5.07 1.96 -11.25
CA VAL A 13 -5.40 3.09 -10.37
C VAL A 13 -4.21 3.40 -9.45
N LEU A 14 -3.55 2.35 -8.95
CA LEU A 14 -2.34 2.49 -8.13
C LEU A 14 -1.20 3.19 -8.91
N ASP A 15 -0.96 2.83 -10.18
CA ASP A 15 0.05 3.48 -11.04
C ASP A 15 -0.23 4.99 -11.16
N GLU A 16 -1.48 5.35 -11.49
CA GLU A 16 -1.91 6.74 -11.64
C GLU A 16 -1.77 7.54 -10.33
N MET A 17 -1.88 6.88 -9.17
CA MET A 17 -1.64 7.48 -7.87
C MET A 17 -0.15 7.64 -7.57
N MET A 18 0.65 6.58 -7.81
CA MET A 18 2.09 6.59 -7.60
C MET A 18 2.81 7.63 -8.46
N GLN A 19 2.36 7.84 -9.70
CA GLN A 19 2.91 8.87 -10.59
C GLN A 19 2.77 10.30 -10.06
N LYS A 20 1.88 10.53 -9.09
CA LYS A 20 1.69 11.83 -8.43
C LYS A 20 2.51 11.97 -7.15
N LEU A 21 3.16 10.89 -6.70
CA LEU A 21 4.04 10.90 -5.53
C LEU A 21 5.46 11.26 -5.94
N ASN A 22 6.25 11.75 -4.97
CA ASN A 22 7.68 11.86 -5.16
C ASN A 22 8.32 10.48 -5.07
N LYS A 23 8.88 10.01 -6.19
CA LYS A 23 9.56 8.71 -6.29
C LYS A 23 10.60 8.50 -5.19
N ASN A 24 11.41 9.53 -4.90
CA ASN A 24 12.54 9.43 -3.98
C ASN A 24 12.13 9.26 -2.52
N THR A 25 10.88 9.57 -2.18
CA THR A 25 10.31 9.41 -0.83
C THR A 25 9.25 8.31 -0.78
N THR A 26 9.15 7.49 -1.82
CA THR A 26 8.12 6.45 -1.94
C THR A 26 8.75 5.07 -1.84
N ALA A 27 8.21 4.26 -0.93
CA ALA A 27 8.44 2.83 -0.86
C ALA A 27 7.28 2.07 -1.49
N TYR A 28 7.60 1.02 -2.24
CA TYR A 28 6.64 0.14 -2.89
C TYR A 28 6.88 -1.31 -2.49
N ILE A 29 5.83 -1.95 -2.00
CA ILE A 29 5.82 -3.34 -1.57
C ILE A 29 4.83 -4.09 -2.45
N ASP A 30 5.33 -5.05 -3.23
CA ASP A 30 4.56 -5.86 -4.16
C ASP A 30 4.44 -7.30 -3.66
N SER A 31 3.21 -7.79 -3.48
CA SER A 31 2.93 -9.21 -3.22
C SER A 31 2.16 -9.89 -4.36
N VAL A 32 1.92 -9.20 -5.47
CA VAL A 32 1.06 -9.64 -6.58
C VAL A 32 1.89 -9.94 -7.83
N GLY A 33 3.09 -9.36 -7.95
CA GLY A 33 4.02 -9.58 -9.05
C GLY A 33 3.86 -8.57 -10.19
N VAL A 34 3.43 -7.35 -9.89
CA VAL A 34 3.26 -6.27 -10.88
C VAL A 34 4.49 -5.37 -10.88
N ALA A 35 5.61 -5.93 -11.37
CA ALA A 35 6.90 -5.25 -11.42
C ALA A 35 6.90 -3.88 -12.15
N ALA A 36 5.92 -3.62 -13.01
CA ALA A 36 5.81 -2.35 -13.74
C ALA A 36 5.63 -1.14 -12.82
N LEU A 37 5.04 -1.31 -11.64
CA LEU A 37 4.79 -0.24 -10.67
C LEU A 37 6.04 0.19 -9.90
N ALA A 38 7.02 -0.71 -9.78
CA ALA A 38 8.28 -0.47 -9.08
C ALA A 38 9.05 0.73 -9.64
N ARG A 39 8.86 1.08 -10.92
CA ARG A 39 9.52 2.25 -11.56
C ARG A 39 9.19 3.59 -10.86
N ASN A 40 8.07 3.65 -10.15
CA ASN A 40 7.55 4.85 -9.48
C ASN A 40 8.01 4.98 -8.02
N ALA A 41 8.87 4.09 -7.53
CA ALA A 41 9.39 4.10 -6.16
C ALA A 41 10.91 3.97 -6.14
N GLU A 42 11.56 4.52 -5.11
CA GLU A 42 12.99 4.34 -4.86
C GLU A 42 13.24 3.07 -4.03
N TYR A 43 12.42 2.85 -3.01
CA TYR A 43 12.51 1.69 -2.14
C TYR A 43 11.54 0.62 -2.63
N ILE A 44 12.06 -0.50 -3.11
CA ILE A 44 11.25 -1.56 -3.71
C ILE A 44 11.48 -2.86 -2.94
N ALA A 45 10.39 -3.52 -2.56
CA ALA A 45 10.44 -4.85 -1.96
C ALA A 45 9.36 -5.75 -2.56
N PHE A 46 9.71 -7.03 -2.69
CA PHE A 46 8.78 -8.08 -3.09
C PHE A 46 8.49 -8.94 -1.87
N ALA A 47 7.22 -9.01 -1.49
CA ALA A 47 6.77 -9.69 -0.28
C ALA A 47 5.96 -10.94 -0.65
N ASN A 48 6.30 -12.06 -0.04
CA ASN A 48 5.62 -13.33 -0.31
C ASN A 48 4.50 -13.64 0.69
N ASP A 49 4.47 -12.95 1.84
CA ASP A 49 3.48 -13.15 2.89
C ASP A 49 3.26 -11.87 3.72
N GLN A 50 2.19 -11.86 4.52
CA GLN A 50 1.80 -10.73 5.36
C GLN A 50 2.76 -10.46 6.52
N GLU A 51 3.44 -11.48 7.06
CA GLU A 51 4.37 -11.31 8.18
C GLU A 51 5.62 -10.52 7.73
N TYR A 52 6.13 -10.85 6.54
CA TYR A 52 7.22 -10.14 5.91
C TYR A 52 6.86 -8.68 5.62
N VAL A 53 5.65 -8.42 5.12
CA VAL A 53 5.14 -7.05 4.94
C VAL A 53 5.21 -6.28 6.25
N LEU A 54 4.68 -6.83 7.35
CA LEU A 54 4.67 -6.14 8.64
C LEU A 54 6.08 -5.85 9.17
N LYS A 55 7.01 -6.81 9.05
CA LYS A 55 8.42 -6.61 9.45
C LYS A 55 9.09 -5.51 8.62
N LEU A 56 8.82 -5.47 7.32
CA LEU A 56 9.37 -4.45 6.44
C LEU A 56 8.82 -3.05 6.78
N LEU A 57 7.53 -2.95 7.07
CA LEU A 57 6.90 -1.69 7.49
C LEU A 57 7.46 -1.18 8.83
N GLU A 58 7.77 -2.06 9.77
CA GLU A 58 8.48 -1.69 10.99
C GLU A 58 9.89 -1.17 10.70
N HIS A 59 10.61 -1.77 9.74
CA HIS A 59 11.92 -1.27 9.33
C HIS A 59 11.83 0.13 8.70
N TYR A 60 10.79 0.40 7.90
CA TYR A 60 10.56 1.71 7.26
C TYR A 60 10.19 2.83 8.24
N LYS A 61 9.80 2.49 9.47
CA LYS A 61 9.59 3.47 10.54
C LYS A 61 10.85 4.31 10.79
N ASP A 62 12.02 3.69 10.70
CA ASP A 62 13.30 4.30 11.08
C ASP A 62 14.03 4.91 9.86
N ILE A 63 13.39 4.94 8.68
CA ILE A 63 13.91 5.58 7.48
C ILE A 63 13.14 6.89 7.27
N ASP A 64 13.79 8.01 7.59
CA ASP A 64 13.14 9.33 7.59
C ASP A 64 12.74 9.79 6.18
N GLU A 65 13.50 9.40 5.16
CA GLU A 65 13.28 9.78 3.76
C GLU A 65 12.01 9.18 3.16
N ILE A 66 11.53 8.06 3.69
CA ILE A 66 10.28 7.44 3.23
C ILE A 66 9.12 8.26 3.77
N GLU A 67 8.31 8.87 2.92
CA GLU A 67 7.08 9.57 3.29
C GLU A 67 5.83 8.74 2.96
N ASN A 68 5.88 8.02 1.83
CA ASN A 68 4.76 7.26 1.30
C ASN A 68 5.12 5.78 1.22
N VAL A 69 4.22 4.91 1.65
CA VAL A 69 4.35 3.46 1.49
C VAL A 69 3.16 2.93 0.70
N VAL A 70 3.46 2.38 -0.47
CA VAL A 70 2.49 1.85 -1.41
C VAL A 70 2.52 0.34 -1.35
N LEU A 71 1.39 -0.27 -1.07
CA LEU A 71 1.22 -1.66 -0.70
C LEU A 71 0.29 -2.31 -1.72
N GLU A 72 0.86 -2.96 -2.73
CA GLU A 72 0.12 -3.82 -3.64
C GLU A 72 0.03 -5.22 -3.05
N LEU A 73 -0.95 -5.35 -2.15
CA LEU A 73 -1.24 -6.57 -1.42
C LEU A 73 -2.60 -7.07 -1.88
N ASN A 74 -2.74 -8.31 -2.34
CA ASN A 74 -4.06 -8.92 -2.55
C ASN A 74 -4.73 -9.25 -1.20
N THR A 75 -4.83 -8.25 -0.32
CA THR A 75 -5.18 -8.42 1.08
C THR A 75 -6.68 -8.23 1.34
N THR A 76 -7.12 -8.56 2.54
CA THR A 76 -8.50 -8.39 3.03
C THR A 76 -8.69 -7.05 3.74
N MET A 77 -9.95 -6.66 3.95
CA MET A 77 -10.29 -5.51 4.81
C MET A 77 -9.81 -5.70 6.25
N GLU A 78 -9.81 -6.92 6.77
CA GLU A 78 -9.34 -7.21 8.13
C GLU A 78 -7.85 -6.87 8.30
N PHE A 79 -6.99 -7.32 7.38
CA PHE A 79 -5.57 -6.97 7.43
C PHE A 79 -5.34 -5.48 7.18
N SER A 80 -6.18 -4.85 6.36
CA SER A 80 -6.11 -3.41 6.13
C SER A 80 -6.32 -2.61 7.43
N ASN A 81 -7.15 -3.08 8.37
CA ASN A 81 -7.28 -2.46 9.69
C ASN A 81 -5.97 -2.54 10.50
N ALA A 82 -5.23 -3.65 10.39
CA ALA A 82 -3.91 -3.76 11.03
C ALA A 82 -2.91 -2.77 10.42
N LEU A 83 -2.92 -2.64 9.08
CA LEU A 83 -2.09 -1.66 8.36
C LEU A 83 -2.43 -0.21 8.72
N LEU A 84 -3.71 0.11 8.93
CA LEU A 84 -4.13 1.45 9.37
C LEU A 84 -3.60 1.82 10.76
N ASN A 85 -3.64 0.88 11.70
CA ASN A 85 -3.04 1.08 13.02
C ASN A 85 -1.53 1.30 12.91
N LEU A 86 -0.88 0.55 12.03
CA LEU A 86 0.56 0.67 11.80
C LEU A 86 0.94 2.00 11.15
N GLU A 87 0.20 2.43 10.11
CA GLU A 87 0.36 3.74 9.46
C GLU A 87 0.43 4.87 10.51
N LYS A 88 -0.54 4.91 11.42
CA LYS A 88 -0.61 5.90 12.49
C LYS A 88 0.60 5.82 13.44
N ARG A 89 1.06 4.61 13.75
CA ARG A 89 2.22 4.39 14.63
C ARG A 89 3.52 4.86 13.99
N ILE A 90 3.74 4.55 12.71
CA ILE A 90 4.99 4.85 12.02
C ILE A 90 5.00 6.21 11.31
N LYS A 91 3.85 6.91 11.30
CA LYS A 91 3.68 8.27 10.77
C LYS A 91 4.11 8.42 9.30
N LYS A 92 3.81 7.41 8.49
CA LYS A 92 3.99 7.44 7.02
C LYS A 92 2.61 7.39 6.35
N ASN A 93 2.50 7.81 5.09
CA ASN A 93 1.23 7.75 4.36
C ASN A 93 1.09 6.41 3.64
N PHE A 94 0.03 5.65 3.92
CA PHE A 94 -0.17 4.34 3.27
C PHE A 94 -1.17 4.44 2.12
N ILE A 95 -0.86 3.76 1.00
CA ILE A 95 -1.79 3.47 -0.10
C ILE A 95 -1.85 1.96 -0.27
N VAL A 96 -3.00 1.34 -0.04
CA VAL A 96 -3.14 -0.12 0.01
C VAL A 96 -4.15 -0.61 -1.00
N THR A 97 -3.81 -1.65 -1.76
CA THR A 97 -4.82 -2.38 -2.55
C THR A 97 -5.55 -3.40 -1.68
N VAL A 98 -6.85 -3.56 -1.86
CA VAL A 98 -7.66 -4.57 -1.16
C VAL A 98 -8.46 -5.39 -2.16
N GLN A 99 -8.39 -6.71 -2.02
CA GLN A 99 -9.14 -7.62 -2.86
C GLN A 99 -10.56 -7.78 -2.30
N ASP A 100 -11.56 -7.43 -3.11
CA ASP A 100 -12.95 -7.75 -2.84
C ASP A 100 -13.64 -8.20 -4.13
N ASN A 101 -14.10 -9.45 -4.14
CA ASN A 101 -14.75 -10.06 -5.30
C ASN A 101 -16.24 -9.69 -5.43
N SER A 102 -16.83 -9.09 -4.39
CA SER A 102 -18.24 -8.69 -4.37
C SER A 102 -18.47 -7.33 -5.03
N VAL A 103 -17.43 -6.50 -5.13
CA VAL A 103 -17.51 -5.17 -5.73
C VAL A 103 -17.26 -5.25 -7.24
N LYS A 104 -18.16 -4.62 -8.01
CA LYS A 104 -18.08 -4.56 -9.48
C LYS A 104 -17.08 -3.52 -9.98
N ASP A 105 -17.02 -2.38 -9.29
CA ASP A 105 -16.19 -1.24 -9.65
C ASP A 105 -14.95 -1.13 -8.74
N ILE A 106 -13.99 -0.29 -9.12
CA ILE A 106 -12.87 0.06 -8.24
C ILE A 106 -13.31 1.23 -7.36
N LEU A 107 -13.17 1.07 -6.04
CA LEU A 107 -13.45 2.11 -5.06
C LEU A 107 -12.14 2.65 -4.52
N VAL A 108 -12.03 3.98 -4.46
CA VAL A 108 -10.90 4.67 -3.82
C VAL A 108 -11.45 5.52 -2.70
N PHE A 109 -10.97 5.28 -1.48
CA PHE A 109 -11.44 5.98 -0.30
C PHE A 109 -10.36 6.07 0.78
N ASP A 110 -10.54 6.97 1.72
CA ASP A 110 -9.68 7.07 2.90
C ASP A 110 -10.29 6.29 4.06
N MET A 111 -9.43 5.56 4.76
CA MET A 111 -9.78 4.82 5.96
C MET A 111 -9.14 5.52 7.17
N PHE A 112 -9.94 5.66 8.23
CA PHE A 112 -9.58 6.35 9.47
C PHE A 112 -9.95 5.48 10.67
N LEU A 113 -9.21 5.62 11.77
CA LEU A 113 -9.61 5.05 13.05
C LEU A 113 -10.69 5.94 13.67
N PRO A 114 -11.64 5.38 14.44
CA PRO A 114 -12.57 6.19 15.24
C PRO A 114 -11.78 7.14 16.15
N GLU A 115 -12.33 8.34 16.37
CA GLU A 115 -11.81 9.32 17.34
C GLU A 115 -11.83 8.79 18.78
#